data_AF-M6W634-F1
#
_entry.id   AF-M6W634-F1
#
_cell.length_a   1.000
_cell.length_b   1.000
_cell.length_c   1.000
_cell.angle_alpha   90.00
_cell.angle_beta   90.00
_cell.angle_gamma   90.00
#
_symmetry.space_group_name_H-M   'P 1'
#
loop_
_entity.id
_entity.type
_entity.pdbx_description
1 polymer ?
#
loop_
_entity_poly.entity_id
_entity_poly.type
_entity_poly.pdbx_seq_one_letter_code
_entity_poly.pdbx_strand_id
1 'polypeptide(L)'
;MENMKAILRYKVYENSFTSSFEISGKGTKTSSDCGNFSLSLGHKKTGKNETFKPYLEWIGEQRPKAGTEILTLEIELPPHSLAEPKIFQQGYQSWSLSAVHSLSDADESPRLNFLRYSQENFYTNHSGVGGDWQSEGMILLISSAKDPHYFAGAIGPGEQGVKFRVISSQRKKELENSKKNPGFPIPEFP
;
A
#
# COMPACT_ATOMS: atom_id res chain seq x y z
N MET A 1 15.20 -4.79 -14.73
CA MET A 1 14.20 -3.94 -14.05
C MET A 1 13.10 -4.86 -13.61
N GLU A 2 12.82 -4.93 -12.32
CA GLU A 2 11.69 -5.70 -11.82
C GLU A 2 10.38 -5.07 -12.30
N ASN A 3 9.42 -5.90 -12.72
CA ASN A 3 8.09 -5.43 -13.10
C ASN A 3 7.36 -5.01 -11.82
N MET A 4 6.79 -3.80 -11.82
CA MET A 4 5.91 -3.36 -10.74
C MET A 4 4.58 -4.10 -10.86
N LYS A 5 3.96 -4.43 -9.72
CA LYS A 5 2.66 -5.07 -9.67
C LYS A 5 1.63 -4.12 -9.10
N ALA A 6 0.42 -4.17 -9.60
CA ALA A 6 -0.71 -3.53 -8.95
C ALA A 6 -1.85 -4.52 -8.77
N ILE A 7 -2.61 -4.34 -7.70
CA ILE A 7 -3.76 -5.18 -7.35
C ILE A 7 -4.94 -4.26 -7.12
N LEU A 8 -6.02 -4.48 -7.88
CA LEU A 8 -7.30 -3.83 -7.70
C LEU A 8 -8.26 -4.80 -7.01
N ARG A 9 -8.82 -4.37 -5.89
CA ARG A 9 -9.95 -5.04 -5.24
C ARG A 9 -11.20 -4.21 -5.52
N TYR A 10 -12.24 -4.89 -5.98
CA TYR A 10 -13.53 -4.27 -6.26
C TYR A 10 -14.65 -5.24 -5.91
N LYS A 11 -15.85 -4.73 -5.69
CA LYS A 11 -17.04 -5.57 -5.52
C LYS A 11 -18.07 -5.27 -6.58
N VAL A 12 -18.91 -6.25 -6.86
CA VAL A 12 -20.13 -6.10 -7.66
C VAL A 12 -21.27 -6.68 -6.85
N TYR A 13 -22.13 -5.80 -6.33
CA TYR A 13 -23.08 -6.14 -5.27
C TYR A 13 -22.35 -6.76 -4.06
N GLU A 14 -22.62 -8.03 -3.75
CA GLU A 14 -22.05 -8.76 -2.61
C GLU A 14 -20.78 -9.53 -2.96
N ASN A 15 -20.45 -9.67 -4.25
CA ASN A 15 -19.32 -10.47 -4.69
C ASN A 15 -18.05 -9.62 -4.76
N SER A 16 -16.98 -10.08 -4.12
CA SER A 16 -15.67 -9.43 -4.16
C SER A 16 -14.78 -10.06 -5.22
N PHE A 17 -14.03 -9.22 -5.92
CA PHE A 17 -13.15 -9.59 -7.02
C PHE A 17 -11.77 -8.97 -6.81
N THR A 18 -10.76 -9.64 -7.35
CA THR A 18 -9.39 -9.14 -7.38
C THR A 18 -8.87 -9.22 -8.80
N SER A 19 -8.29 -8.13 -9.27
CA SER A 19 -7.67 -8.03 -10.59
C SER A 19 -6.24 -7.55 -10.45
N SER A 20 -5.34 -8.16 -11.21
CA SER A 20 -3.91 -7.90 -11.14
C SER A 20 -3.41 -7.18 -12.39
N PHE A 21 -2.40 -6.34 -12.24
CA PHE A 21 -1.72 -5.63 -13.32
C PHE A 21 -0.21 -5.89 -13.22
N GLU A 22 0.41 -6.13 -14.37
CA GLU A 22 1.87 -6.10 -14.50
C GLU A 22 2.28 -4.84 -15.25
N ILE A 23 3.03 -3.97 -14.55
CA ILE A 23 3.52 -2.70 -15.09
C ILE A 23 4.99 -2.93 -15.48
N SER A 24 5.22 -3.09 -16.78
CA SER A 24 6.58 -3.10 -17.30
C SER A 24 7.21 -1.72 -17.12
N GLY A 25 8.47 -1.64 -16.69
CA GLY A 25 9.14 -0.35 -16.39
C GLY A 25 9.25 0.65 -17.56
N LYS A 26 8.81 0.27 -18.77
CA LYS A 26 8.73 1.13 -19.96
C LYS A 26 7.28 1.49 -20.35
N GLY A 27 6.29 0.74 -19.87
CA GLY A 27 4.88 0.91 -20.21
C GLY A 27 4.15 1.71 -19.14
N THR A 28 3.69 2.90 -19.50
CA THR A 28 2.88 3.74 -18.59
C THR A 28 1.44 3.29 -18.50
N LYS A 29 0.94 2.40 -19.37
CA LYS A 29 -0.43 1.88 -19.39
C LYS A 29 -0.40 0.36 -19.52
N THR A 30 -1.18 -0.34 -18.71
CA THR A 30 -1.32 -1.81 -18.73
C THR A 30 -2.78 -2.19 -18.48
N SER A 31 -3.17 -3.39 -18.91
CA SER A 31 -4.52 -3.91 -18.70
C SER A 31 -4.53 -4.92 -17.57
N SER A 32 -5.64 -5.02 -16.85
CA SER A 32 -5.86 -6.05 -15.83
C SER A 32 -5.91 -7.43 -16.47
N ASP A 33 -5.54 -8.45 -15.71
CA ASP A 33 -5.75 -9.88 -16.02
C ASP A 33 -7.17 -10.23 -16.47
N CYS A 34 -8.20 -9.57 -15.92
CA CYS A 34 -9.60 -9.80 -16.29
C CYS A 34 -10.07 -9.00 -17.52
N GLY A 35 -9.20 -8.20 -18.15
CA GLY A 35 -9.49 -7.40 -19.34
C GLY A 35 -10.43 -6.20 -19.17
N ASN A 36 -11.02 -5.99 -17.99
CA ASN A 36 -12.02 -4.93 -17.79
C ASN A 36 -11.44 -3.58 -17.36
N PHE A 37 -10.21 -3.56 -16.84
CA PHE A 37 -9.58 -2.36 -16.33
C PHE A 37 -8.28 -2.07 -17.07
N SER A 38 -8.00 -0.79 -17.25
CA SER A 38 -6.67 -0.30 -17.59
C SER A 38 -6.15 0.56 -16.47
N LEU A 39 -4.90 0.31 -16.07
CA LEU A 39 -4.16 1.15 -15.16
C LEU A 39 -3.06 1.87 -15.93
N SER A 40 -3.02 3.18 -15.82
CA SER A 40 -1.84 3.96 -16.18
C SER A 40 -1.18 4.60 -14.97
N LEU A 41 0.15 4.59 -14.95
CA LEU A 41 0.96 5.19 -13.89
C LEU A 41 1.72 6.37 -14.49
N GLY A 42 1.13 7.56 -14.38
CA GLY A 42 1.79 8.80 -14.79
C GLY A 42 3.04 9.00 -13.92
N HIS A 43 4.21 9.12 -14.55
CA HIS A 43 5.47 9.33 -13.85
C HIS A 43 6.07 10.68 -14.25
N LYS A 44 6.33 11.53 -13.25
CA LYS A 44 6.98 12.83 -13.43
C LYS A 44 8.23 12.89 -12.54
N LYS A 45 9.39 13.07 -13.15
CA LYS A 45 10.65 13.30 -12.45
C LYS A 45 10.96 14.79 -12.38
N THR A 46 11.16 15.32 -11.17
CA THR A 46 11.53 16.71 -10.94
C THR A 46 12.79 16.75 -10.07
N GLY A 47 13.96 16.90 -10.69
CA GLY A 47 15.24 16.80 -9.99
C GLY A 47 15.46 15.40 -9.42
N LYS A 48 15.62 15.29 -8.09
CA LYS A 48 15.73 14.02 -7.36
C LYS A 48 14.38 13.42 -6.96
N ASN A 49 13.28 14.16 -7.13
CA ASN A 49 11.96 13.73 -6.71
C ASN A 49 11.25 13.01 -7.86
N GLU A 50 10.53 11.95 -7.52
CA GLU A 50 9.69 11.19 -8.44
C GLU A 50 8.25 11.25 -7.95
N THR A 51 7.33 11.58 -8.86
CA THR A 51 5.90 11.66 -8.57
C THR A 51 5.17 10.65 -9.43
N PHE A 52 4.36 9.82 -8.78
CA PHE A 52 3.51 8.82 -9.42
C PHE A 52 2.05 9.26 -9.31
N LYS A 53 1.33 9.24 -10.42
CA LYS A 53 -0.10 9.55 -10.50
C LYS A 53 -0.83 8.38 -11.16
N PRO A 54 -1.44 7.47 -10.39
CA PRO A 54 -2.20 6.38 -10.95
C PRO A 54 -3.51 6.89 -11.56
N TYR A 55 -3.90 6.30 -12.68
CA TYR A 55 -5.17 6.56 -13.36
C TYR A 55 -5.77 5.21 -13.77
N LEU A 56 -6.92 4.89 -13.18
CA LEU A 56 -7.66 3.66 -13.42
C LEU A 56 -8.85 3.94 -14.32
N GLU A 57 -9.01 3.15 -15.37
CA GLU A 57 -10.04 3.28 -16.39
C GLU A 57 -10.75 1.95 -16.60
N TRP A 58 -12.06 1.97 -16.79
CA TRP A 58 -12.80 0.81 -17.27
C TRP A 58 -12.70 0.73 -18.80
N ILE A 59 -12.23 -0.39 -19.32
CA ILE A 59 -12.04 -0.65 -20.76
C ILE A 59 -12.83 -1.87 -21.28
N GLY A 60 -13.62 -2.51 -20.43
CA GLY A 60 -14.45 -3.64 -20.85
C GLY A 60 -15.51 -3.20 -21.88
N GLU A 61 -15.83 -4.09 -22.83
CA GLU A 61 -16.83 -3.82 -23.88
C GLU A 61 -18.21 -3.49 -23.32
N GLN A 62 -18.57 -4.15 -22.22
CA GLN A 62 -19.80 -3.88 -21.49
C GLN A 62 -19.56 -2.82 -20.42
N ARG A 63 -20.57 -2.00 -20.14
CA ARG A 63 -20.53 -1.06 -19.02
C ARG A 63 -20.28 -1.81 -17.69
N PRO A 64 -19.63 -1.16 -16.71
CA PRO A 64 -19.56 -1.71 -15.35
C PRO A 64 -20.95 -2.11 -14.88
N LYS A 65 -21.07 -3.30 -14.29
CA LYS A 65 -22.35 -3.76 -13.74
C LYS A 65 -22.82 -2.78 -12.66
N ALA A 66 -24.13 -2.57 -12.55
CA ALA A 66 -24.68 -1.79 -11.45
C ALA A 66 -24.19 -2.35 -10.10
N GLY A 67 -23.89 -1.48 -9.14
CA GLY A 67 -23.29 -1.86 -7.87
C GLY A 67 -21.80 -2.21 -7.92
N THR A 68 -21.08 -1.87 -9.00
CA THR A 68 -19.62 -1.97 -9.04
C THR A 68 -19.00 -0.87 -8.18
N GLU A 69 -18.18 -1.25 -7.21
CA GLU A 69 -17.48 -0.33 -6.31
C GLU A 69 -16.00 -0.72 -6.21
N ILE A 70 -15.12 0.27 -6.36
CA ILE A 70 -13.68 0.09 -6.15
C ILE A 70 -13.39 0.16 -4.66
N LEU A 71 -12.73 -0.88 -4.13
CA LEU A 71 -12.40 -0.97 -2.71
C LEU A 71 -10.97 -0.48 -2.45
N THR A 72 -9.98 -1.10 -3.11
CA THR A 72 -8.57 -0.71 -2.97
C THR A 72 -7.82 -0.85 -4.28
N LEU A 73 -6.85 0.04 -4.49
CA LEU A 73 -5.83 -0.09 -5.52
C LEU A 73 -4.46 -0.06 -4.83
N GLU A 74 -3.81 -1.22 -4.79
CA GLU A 74 -2.48 -1.39 -4.21
C GLU A 74 -1.45 -1.36 -5.35
N ILE A 75 -0.42 -0.53 -5.25
CA ILE A 75 0.65 -0.43 -6.27
C ILE A 75 1.99 -0.68 -5.58
N GLU A 76 2.72 -1.69 -6.06
CA GLU A 76 4.06 -1.99 -5.60
C GLU A 76 5.06 -1.02 -6.25
N LEU A 77 5.71 -0.21 -5.42
CA LEU A 77 6.79 0.69 -5.84
C LEU A 77 8.10 -0.08 -6.01
N PRO A 78 9.08 0.47 -6.76
CA PRO A 78 10.39 -0.16 -6.91
C PRO A 78 11.06 -0.45 -5.56
N PRO A 79 11.79 -1.57 -5.44
CA PRO A 79 12.41 -1.95 -4.17
C PRO A 79 13.46 -0.92 -3.72
N HIS A 80 13.49 -0.68 -2.41
CA HIS A 80 14.47 0.18 -1.75
C HIS A 80 15.49 -0.67 -1.01
N SER A 81 16.77 -0.30 -1.09
CA SER A 81 17.84 -0.96 -0.33
C SER A 81 18.28 -0.06 0.82
N LEU A 82 18.10 -0.55 2.05
CA LEU A 82 18.38 0.18 3.28
C LEU A 82 19.19 -0.69 4.24
N ALA A 83 20.23 -0.13 4.84
CA ALA A 83 20.98 -0.76 5.92
C ALA A 83 20.32 -0.41 7.26
N GLU A 84 19.98 -1.42 8.06
CA GLU A 84 19.32 -1.25 9.37
C GLU A 84 18.13 -0.27 9.32
N PRO A 85 17.09 -0.61 8.53
CA PRO A 85 15.98 0.30 8.26
C PRO A 85 15.17 0.58 9.52
N LYS A 86 14.92 1.86 9.75
CA LYS A 86 13.96 2.39 10.70
C LYS A 86 12.80 3.03 9.95
N ILE A 87 11.64 3.06 10.58
CA ILE A 87 10.44 3.72 10.05
C ILE A 87 10.01 4.80 11.03
N PHE A 88 9.68 5.98 10.49
CA PHE A 88 8.95 6.99 11.24
C PHE A 88 7.45 6.75 11.07
N GLN A 89 6.78 6.41 12.16
CA GLN A 89 5.34 6.35 12.24
C GLN A 89 4.83 7.76 12.52
N GLN A 90 4.03 8.30 11.61
CA GLN A 90 3.35 9.57 11.85
C GLN A 90 2.04 9.32 12.59
N GLY A 91 1.81 10.09 13.65
CA GLY A 91 0.53 10.17 14.31
C GLY A 91 -0.52 10.86 13.44
N TYR A 92 -1.74 10.31 13.44
CA TYR A 92 -2.87 10.82 12.66
C TYR A 92 -3.33 12.23 13.09
N GLN A 93 -3.41 12.48 14.40
CA GLN A 93 -3.87 13.73 14.99
C GLN A 93 -2.89 14.28 16.03
N SER A 94 -3.19 15.46 16.57
CA SER A 94 -2.35 16.18 17.54
C SER A 94 -1.97 15.38 18.79
N TRP A 95 -2.76 14.38 19.17
CA TRP A 95 -2.49 13.48 20.31
C TRP A 95 -2.02 12.08 19.92
N SER A 96 -1.85 11.81 18.62
CA SER A 96 -1.34 10.52 18.17
C SER A 96 0.18 10.43 18.36
N LEU A 97 0.65 9.24 18.75
CA LEU A 97 2.07 8.97 18.85
C LEU A 97 2.73 9.14 17.47
N SER A 98 3.79 9.95 17.43
CA SER A 98 4.72 9.99 16.30
C SER A 98 6.10 9.58 16.82
N ALA A 99 6.66 8.51 16.28
CA ALA A 99 7.90 7.93 16.79
C ALA A 99 8.67 7.17 15.71
N VAL A 100 9.95 6.93 15.96
CA VAL A 100 10.82 6.15 15.09
C VAL A 100 10.97 4.74 15.68
N HIS A 101 10.71 3.73 14.86
CA HIS A 101 10.75 2.32 15.24
C HIS A 101 11.75 1.57 14.37
N SER A 102 12.29 0.45 14.88
CA SER A 102 13.00 -0.49 14.01
C SER A 102 11.99 -1.15 13.08
N LEU A 103 12.34 -1.37 11.82
CA LEU A 103 11.44 -2.08 10.91
C LEU A 103 11.18 -3.53 11.39
N SER A 104 12.09 -4.10 12.19
CA SER A 104 11.91 -5.42 12.80
C SER A 104 10.89 -5.46 13.94
N ASP A 105 10.57 -4.31 14.53
CA ASP A 105 9.59 -4.22 15.62
C ASP A 105 8.20 -4.50 15.07
N ALA A 106 7.31 -5.02 15.91
CA ALA A 106 5.92 -5.24 15.53
C ALA A 106 5.23 -3.89 15.24
N ASP A 107 4.51 -3.83 14.11
CA ASP A 107 3.63 -2.72 13.78
C ASP A 107 2.42 -2.73 14.73
N GLU A 108 2.57 -2.10 15.89
CA GLU A 108 1.55 -2.01 16.92
C GLU A 108 0.88 -0.64 16.89
N SER A 109 -0.45 -0.65 16.92
CA SER A 109 -1.22 0.57 17.11
C SER A 109 -0.98 1.16 18.51
N PRO A 110 -1.01 2.49 18.68
CA PRO A 110 -0.99 3.09 20.01
C PRO A 110 -2.12 2.48 20.87
N ARG A 111 -1.75 1.99 22.06
CA ARG A 111 -2.55 1.13 22.97
C ARG A 111 -3.88 1.73 23.49
N LEU A 112 -4.31 2.87 22.97
CA LEU A 112 -5.52 3.57 23.39
C LEU A 112 -6.70 3.13 22.51
N ASN A 113 -7.21 1.92 22.74
CA ASN A 113 -8.33 1.35 21.99
C ASN A 113 -9.56 2.27 21.93
N PHE A 114 -9.77 3.13 22.93
CA PHE A 114 -10.91 4.07 22.96
C PHE A 114 -10.83 5.16 21.87
N LEU A 115 -9.63 5.50 21.37
CA LEU A 115 -9.47 6.47 20.29
C LEU A 115 -9.92 5.91 18.94
N ARG A 116 -9.99 4.58 18.78
CA ARG A 116 -10.43 3.92 17.54
C ARG A 116 -11.93 4.03 17.27
N TYR A 117 -12.74 4.35 18.28
CA TYR A 117 -14.20 4.30 18.20
C TYR A 117 -14.89 5.66 18.07
N SER A 118 -14.15 6.77 18.02
CA SER A 118 -14.75 8.05 17.62
C SER A 118 -15.09 7.98 16.13
N GLN A 119 -16.32 8.36 15.75
CA GLN A 119 -16.87 8.30 14.38
C GLN A 119 -16.01 9.00 13.30
N GLU A 120 -14.97 9.73 13.69
CA GLU A 120 -14.08 10.51 12.81
C GLU A 120 -12.74 9.82 12.50
N ASN A 121 -12.38 8.73 13.19
CA ASN A 121 -11.03 8.14 13.09
C ASN A 121 -11.06 6.69 12.58
N PHE A 122 -11.01 6.52 11.25
CA PHE A 122 -10.76 5.20 10.63
C PHE A 122 -9.26 4.91 10.62
N TYR A 123 -8.71 4.50 11.77
CA TYR A 123 -7.31 4.06 11.80
C TYR A 123 -7.10 2.82 10.93
N THR A 124 -6.00 2.81 10.18
CA THR A 124 -5.48 1.61 9.55
C THR A 124 -5.21 0.53 10.61
N ASN A 125 -5.70 -0.68 10.35
CA ASN A 125 -5.33 -1.85 11.13
C ASN A 125 -3.86 -2.15 10.89
N HIS A 126 -3.05 -1.83 11.90
CA HIS A 126 -1.64 -2.19 11.96
C HIS A 126 -1.46 -3.71 11.88
N SER A 127 -0.37 -4.16 11.24
CA SER A 127 -0.21 -5.59 10.95
C SER A 127 0.04 -6.45 12.20
N GLY A 128 0.56 -5.85 13.28
CA GLY A 128 1.02 -6.56 14.48
C GLY A 128 2.29 -7.38 14.27
N VAL A 129 2.94 -7.29 13.10
CA VAL A 129 4.07 -8.14 12.72
C VAL A 129 5.28 -7.31 12.29
N GLY A 130 6.47 -7.76 12.70
CA GLY A 130 7.73 -7.16 12.29
C GLY A 130 7.95 -7.23 10.77
N GLY A 131 8.46 -6.14 10.20
CA GLY A 131 8.70 -6.04 8.77
C GLY A 131 7.45 -5.88 7.91
N ASP A 132 6.31 -5.52 8.50
CA ASP A 132 5.06 -5.23 7.81
C ASP A 132 4.40 -3.99 8.41
N TRP A 133 4.85 -2.81 7.99
CA TRP A 133 4.42 -1.56 8.59
C TRP A 133 3.47 -0.80 7.70
N GLN A 134 2.47 -0.14 8.29
CA GLN A 134 1.54 0.72 7.57
C GLN A 134 1.54 2.14 8.15
N SER A 135 1.45 3.13 7.27
CA SER A 135 1.37 4.54 7.61
C SER A 135 0.40 5.25 6.69
N GLU A 136 -0.28 6.28 7.18
CA GLU A 136 -1.26 7.05 6.42
C GLU A 136 -0.67 8.38 5.98
N GLY A 137 -0.96 8.81 4.75
CA GLY A 137 -0.57 10.11 4.22
C GLY A 137 0.91 10.25 3.86
N MET A 138 1.83 9.70 4.65
CA MET A 138 3.25 9.62 4.31
C MET A 138 3.98 8.50 5.04
N ILE A 139 5.19 8.20 4.55
CA ILE A 139 6.15 7.31 5.17
C ILE A 139 7.56 7.89 5.02
N LEU A 140 8.35 7.74 6.08
CA LEU A 140 9.77 8.07 6.08
C LEU A 140 10.56 6.85 6.57
N LEU A 141 11.39 6.32 5.68
CA LEU A 141 12.31 5.24 5.96
C LEU A 141 13.72 5.80 6.16
N ILE A 142 14.33 5.42 7.27
CA ILE A 142 15.59 5.97 7.74
C ILE A 142 16.63 4.84 7.81
N SER A 143 17.74 4.97 7.09
CA SER A 143 18.91 4.10 7.27
C SER A 143 19.69 4.52 8.51
N SER A 144 20.05 3.59 9.39
CA SER A 144 20.80 3.90 10.63
C SER A 144 22.30 4.12 10.41
N ALA A 145 22.87 3.52 9.35
CA ALA A 145 24.32 3.54 9.12
C ALA A 145 24.78 4.77 8.29
N LYS A 146 24.00 5.12 7.25
CA LYS A 146 24.15 6.31 6.38
C LYS A 146 23.10 6.26 5.25
N ASP A 147 22.94 7.37 4.53
CA ASP A 147 22.12 7.47 3.31
C ASP A 147 22.14 6.20 2.43
N PRO A 148 21.02 5.85 1.77
CA PRO A 148 19.86 6.70 1.51
C PRO A 148 18.77 6.67 2.60
N HIS A 149 18.05 7.79 2.74
CA HIS A 149 16.73 7.85 3.39
C HIS A 149 15.64 7.96 2.30
N TYR A 150 14.45 7.41 2.55
CA TYR A 150 13.33 7.47 1.61
C TYR A 150 12.13 8.13 2.23
N PHE A 151 11.59 9.11 1.53
CA PHE A 151 10.33 9.75 1.86
C PHE A 151 9.33 9.50 0.73
N ALA A 152 8.14 9.07 1.08
CA ALA A 152 7.00 9.04 0.17
C ALA A 152 5.79 9.62 0.88
N GLY A 153 5.02 10.44 0.19
CA GLY A 153 3.85 11.08 0.76
C GLY A 153 2.85 11.47 -0.30
N ALA A 154 1.59 11.53 0.13
CA ALA A 154 0.51 12.16 -0.59
C ALA A 154 0.81 13.68 -0.73
N ILE A 155 0.63 14.22 -1.93
CA ILE A 155 0.97 15.61 -2.28
C ILE A 155 -0.25 16.41 -2.78
N GLY A 156 -1.40 15.77 -2.93
CA GLY A 156 -2.61 16.35 -3.54
C GLY A 156 -3.79 16.51 -2.57
N PRO A 157 -4.65 17.52 -2.79
CA PRO A 157 -5.95 17.58 -2.11
C PRO A 157 -6.81 16.38 -2.50
N GLY A 158 -7.55 15.82 -1.54
CA GLY A 158 -8.41 14.65 -1.77
C GLY A 158 -7.68 13.29 -1.71
N GLU A 159 -6.39 13.25 -1.39
CA GLU A 159 -5.63 12.01 -1.14
C GLU A 159 -5.84 11.47 0.30
N GLN A 160 -6.95 11.86 0.92
CA GLN A 160 -7.40 11.36 2.22
C GLN A 160 -7.68 9.87 2.10
N GLY A 161 -6.92 9.04 2.83
CA GLY A 161 -7.01 7.59 2.75
C GLY A 161 -5.94 6.91 1.91
N VAL A 162 -4.98 7.64 1.32
CA VAL A 162 -3.76 7.03 0.78
C VAL A 162 -2.92 6.47 1.93
N LYS A 163 -2.56 5.20 1.79
CA LYS A 163 -1.77 4.44 2.78
C LYS A 163 -0.49 3.96 2.14
N PHE A 164 0.59 4.02 2.90
CA PHE A 164 1.90 3.49 2.55
C PHE A 164 2.15 2.25 3.38
N ARG A 165 2.55 1.17 2.72
CA ARG A 165 2.93 -0.08 3.38
C ARG A 165 4.37 -0.41 3.05
N VAL A 166 5.14 -0.77 4.06
CA VAL A 166 6.52 -1.22 3.91
C VAL A 166 6.63 -2.66 4.35
N ILE A 167 7.13 -3.49 3.44
CA ILE A 167 7.27 -4.93 3.63
C ILE A 167 8.75 -5.26 3.50
N SER A 168 9.32 -5.89 4.53
CA SER A 168 10.70 -6.38 4.50
C SER A 168 10.82 -7.55 3.52
N SER A 169 12.02 -7.75 2.95
CA SER A 169 12.26 -8.86 2.01
C SER A 169 11.95 -10.24 2.61
N GLN A 170 12.20 -10.42 3.91
CA GLN A 170 11.85 -11.65 4.63
C GLN A 170 10.33 -11.82 4.70
N ARG A 171 9.62 -10.78 5.14
CA ARG A 171 8.17 -10.82 5.27
C ARG A 171 7.46 -11.01 3.94
N LYS A 172 7.96 -10.38 2.87
CA LYS A 172 7.46 -10.56 1.51
C LYS A 172 7.51 -12.02 1.08
N LYS A 173 8.63 -12.72 1.32
CA LYS A 173 8.76 -14.17 1.03
C LYS A 173 7.75 -15.01 1.81
N GLU A 174 7.53 -14.71 3.09
CA GLU A 174 6.52 -15.40 3.91
C GLU A 174 5.10 -15.24 3.33
N LEU A 175 4.73 -14.01 2.95
CA LEU A 175 3.43 -13.69 2.35
C LEU A 175 3.23 -14.32 0.97
N GLU A 176 4.29 -14.45 0.17
CA GLU A 176 4.24 -15.12 -1.12
C GLU A 176 4.13 -16.65 -0.97
N ASN A 177 4.77 -17.22 0.04
CA ASN A 177 4.72 -18.66 0.32
C ASN A 177 3.37 -19.10 0.89
N SER A 178 2.75 -18.28 1.76
CA SER A 178 1.41 -18.59 2.30
C SER A 178 0.33 -18.60 1.21
N LYS A 179 0.44 -17.72 0.21
CA LYS A 179 -0.45 -17.73 -0.96
C LYS A 179 -0.33 -18.98 -1.84
N LYS A 180 0.82 -19.66 -1.82
CA LYS A 180 1.04 -20.90 -2.60
C LYS A 180 0.57 -22.16 -1.87
N ASN A 181 0.42 -22.10 -0.54
CA ASN A 181 -0.04 -23.21 0.29
C ASN A 181 -1.30 -22.80 1.07
N PRO A 182 -2.51 -22.93 0.48
CA PRO A 182 -3.77 -22.51 1.10
C PRO A 182 -4.21 -23.37 2.30
N GLY A 183 -3.39 -24.34 2.74
CA GLY A 183 -3.67 -25.23 3.88
C GLY A 183 -3.49 -24.61 5.26
N PHE A 184 -3.07 -23.34 5.34
CA PHE A 184 -3.04 -22.58 6.59
C PHE A 184 -4.07 -21.45 6.51
N PRO A 185 -5.05 -21.39 7.44
CA PRO A 185 -6.02 -20.32 7.44
C PRO A 185 -5.27 -19.00 7.63
N ILE A 186 -5.42 -18.11 6.66
CA ILE A 186 -5.16 -16.69 6.85
C ILE A 186 -6.19 -16.26 7.89
N PRO A 187 -5.81 -15.71 9.07
CA PRO A 187 -6.80 -15.16 9.97
C PRO A 187 -7.56 -14.08 9.21
N GLU A 188 -8.86 -14.30 9.03
CA GLU A 188 -9.77 -13.23 8.68
C GLU A 188 -9.67 -12.20 9.80
N PHE A 189 -9.08 -11.05 9.48
CA PHE A 189 -9.11 -9.92 10.40
C PHE A 189 -10.56 -9.40 10.45
N PRO A 190 -11.17 -9.29 11.63
CA PRO A 190 -12.41 -8.53 11.80
C PRO A 190 -12.21 -7.03 11.54
#